data_AF-A0A8W8NSG6-F1
#
_entry.id   AF-A0A8W8NSG6-F1
#
_cell.length_a   1.000
_cell.length_b   1.000
_cell.length_c   1.000
_cell.angle_alpha   90.00
_cell.angle_beta   90.00
_cell.angle_gamma   90.00
#
_symmetry.space_group_name_H-M   'P 1'
#
loop_
_entity.id
_entity.type
_entity.pdbx_description
1 polymer ?
#
loop_
_entity_poly.entity_id
_entity_poly.type
_entity_poly.pdbx_seq_one_letter_code
_entity_poly.pdbx_strand_id
1 'polypeptide(L)'
;FCNSNFPKGSFLVEYVGERIVPKEAEEREKKRKIKHTSYMFYFKWNGLKCIDATNTERKGKYIKDEEVGSPLNNCVMRLLVTENYPRLCLFANRDIKAAWRRVKI
;
A
#
# COMPACT_ATOMS: atom_id res chain seq x y z
N PHE A 1 9.30 1.32 12.10
CA PHE A 1 9.98 2.60 12.31
C PHE A 1 10.72 2.96 11.04
N CYS A 2 10.83 4.25 10.76
CA CYS A 2 11.66 4.75 9.67
C CYS A 2 13.12 4.75 10.12
N ASN A 3 14.02 4.02 9.44
CA ASN A 3 15.43 3.94 9.86
C ASN A 3 16.31 5.04 9.24
N SER A 4 15.75 5.81 8.31
CA SER A 4 16.43 6.86 7.55
C SER A 4 15.54 8.09 7.43
N ASN A 5 16.12 9.23 7.07
CA ASN A 5 15.35 10.40 6.66
C ASN A 5 14.92 10.24 5.20
N PHE A 6 13.66 10.57 4.90
CA PHE A 6 13.13 10.61 3.54
C PHE A 6 12.61 12.02 3.25
N PRO A 7 13.26 12.77 2.35
CA PRO A 7 12.70 14.03 1.85
C PRO A 7 11.34 13.82 1.21
N LYS A 8 10.51 14.87 1.21
CA LYS A 8 9.27 14.90 0.44
C LYS A 8 9.50 14.44 -1.01
N GLY A 9 8.63 13.57 -1.51
CA GLY A 9 8.71 13.01 -2.85
C GLY A 9 9.58 11.75 -2.97
N SER A 10 10.28 11.34 -1.90
CA SER A 10 11.08 10.12 -1.92
C SER A 10 10.20 8.87 -2.13
N PHE A 11 10.68 7.94 -2.95
CA PHE A 11 10.12 6.59 -3.01
C PHE A 11 10.37 5.86 -1.68
N LEU A 12 9.34 5.20 -1.17
CA LEU A 12 9.40 4.47 0.09
C LEU A 12 9.35 2.97 -0.12
N VAL A 13 8.29 2.50 -0.79
CA VAL A 13 8.09 1.06 -0.99
C VAL A 13 7.09 0.80 -2.11
N GLU A 14 7.25 -0.32 -2.82
CA GLU A 14 6.22 -0.87 -3.69
C GLU A 14 5.26 -1.75 -2.86
N TYR A 15 3.95 -1.54 -3.02
CA TYR A 15 2.91 -2.39 -2.47
C TYR A 15 2.76 -3.63 -3.34
N VAL A 16 3.50 -4.69 -2.97
CA VAL A 16 3.62 -5.93 -3.74
C VAL A 16 2.68 -7.00 -3.18
N GLY A 17 1.94 -7.65 -4.08
CA GLY A 17 1.07 -8.78 -3.79
C GLY A 17 0.57 -9.43 -5.07
N GLU A 18 -0.35 -10.36 -4.93
CA GLU A 18 -0.99 -11.02 -6.06
C GLU A 18 -2.03 -10.07 -6.69
N ARG A 19 -2.07 -9.96 -8.02
CA ARG A 19 -3.11 -9.17 -8.69
C ARG A 19 -4.31 -10.04 -8.98
N ILE A 20 -5.46 -9.62 -8.48
CA ILE A 20 -6.71 -10.33 -8.62
C ILE A 20 -7.81 -9.37 -9.07
N VAL A 21 -8.89 -9.96 -9.61
CA VAL A 21 -10.10 -9.20 -9.97
C VAL A 21 -11.00 -8.99 -8.74
N PRO A 22 -11.89 -7.98 -8.74
CA PRO A 22 -12.75 -7.69 -7.58
C PRO A 22 -13.56 -8.88 -7.09
N LYS A 23 -14.12 -9.67 -8.01
CA LYS A 23 -14.88 -10.89 -7.67
C LYS A 23 -14.05 -11.88 -6.84
N GLU A 24 -12.80 -12.09 -7.22
CA GLU A 24 -11.89 -13.00 -6.52
C GLU A 24 -11.48 -12.41 -5.16
N ALA A 25 -11.27 -11.10 -5.08
CA ALA A 25 -10.97 -10.41 -3.82
C ALA A 25 -12.10 -10.61 -2.80
N GLU A 26 -13.36 -10.42 -3.21
CA GLU A 26 -14.53 -10.65 -2.37
C GLU A 26 -14.65 -12.11 -1.90
N GLU A 27 -14.39 -13.08 -2.78
CA GLU A 27 -14.39 -14.51 -2.43
C GLU A 27 -13.31 -14.84 -1.40
N ARG A 28 -12.11 -14.27 -1.57
CA ARG A 28 -11.00 -14.43 -0.63
C ARG A 28 -11.31 -13.78 0.72
N GLU A 29 -11.89 -12.58 0.74
CA GLU A 29 -12.32 -11.93 1.99
C GLU A 29 -13.36 -12.74 2.74
N LYS A 30 -14.37 -13.29 2.04
CA LYS A 30 -15.38 -14.18 2.64
C LYS A 30 -14.75 -15.40 3.31
N LYS A 31 -13.76 -16.04 2.65
CA LYS A 31 -13.01 -17.19 3.21
C LYS A 31 -12.13 -16.79 4.39
N ARG A 32 -11.59 -15.57 4.41
CA ARG A 32 -10.65 -15.06 5.43
C ARG A 32 -11.31 -14.47 6.67
N LYS A 33 -12.64 -14.39 6.73
CA LYS A 33 -13.39 -13.92 7.93
C LYS A 33 -12.95 -14.59 9.24
N ILE A 34 -12.35 -15.79 9.16
CA ILE A 34 -11.83 -16.55 10.30
C ILE A 34 -10.41 -16.10 10.75
N LYS A 35 -9.58 -15.57 9.83
CA LYS A 35 -8.14 -15.30 10.07
C LYS A 35 -7.79 -13.83 10.38
N HIS A 36 -8.76 -12.91 10.45
CA HIS A 36 -8.63 -11.47 10.77
C HIS A 36 -7.53 -10.66 10.03
N THR A 37 -6.89 -11.24 9.01
CA THR A 37 -5.76 -10.61 8.32
C THR A 37 -6.04 -10.65 6.82
N SER A 38 -6.44 -9.50 6.27
CA SER A 38 -6.58 -9.25 4.85
C SER A 38 -5.83 -7.96 4.53
N TYR A 39 -4.91 -8.03 3.59
CA TYR A 39 -4.16 -6.87 3.11
C TYR A 39 -4.45 -6.70 1.63
N MET A 40 -5.56 -6.04 1.33
CA MET A 40 -6.03 -5.83 -0.04
C MET A 40 -6.04 -4.35 -0.37
N PHE A 41 -5.56 -4.01 -1.56
CA PHE A 41 -5.59 -2.63 -2.05
C PHE A 41 -6.25 -2.58 -3.43
N TYR A 42 -7.40 -1.90 -3.51
CA TYR A 42 -8.13 -1.71 -4.74
C TYR A 42 -7.61 -0.49 -5.50
N PHE A 43 -7.45 -0.62 -6.82
CA PHE A 43 -6.98 0.46 -7.69
C PHE A 43 -7.60 0.34 -9.08
N LYS A 44 -7.59 1.44 -9.84
CA LYS A 44 -8.08 1.47 -11.22
C LYS A 44 -6.91 1.55 -12.20
N TRP A 45 -6.85 0.59 -13.12
CA TRP A 45 -5.98 0.60 -14.29
C TRP A 45 -6.54 -0.41 -15.28
N ASN A 46 -7.06 0.01 -16.44
CA ASN A 46 -7.80 -0.86 -17.37
C ASN A 46 -8.88 -1.69 -16.64
N GLY A 47 -9.76 -1.00 -15.92
CA GLY A 47 -10.75 -1.60 -15.01
C GLY A 47 -10.33 -1.58 -13.53
N LEU A 48 -11.25 -2.00 -12.66
CA LEU A 48 -10.99 -2.15 -11.23
C LEU A 48 -10.17 -3.42 -11.00
N LYS A 49 -9.08 -3.29 -10.25
CA LYS A 49 -8.16 -4.37 -9.89
C LYS A 49 -7.86 -4.31 -8.39
N CYS A 50 -7.37 -5.42 -7.84
CA CYS A 50 -6.95 -5.51 -6.45
C CYS A 50 -5.55 -6.12 -6.36
N ILE A 51 -4.71 -5.59 -5.46
CA ILE A 51 -3.47 -6.25 -5.03
C ILE A 51 -3.73 -6.89 -3.66
N ASP A 52 -3.63 -8.22 -3.60
CA ASP A 52 -3.71 -9.00 -2.37
C ASP A 52 -2.30 -9.27 -1.83
N ALA A 53 -1.89 -8.47 -0.86
CA ALA A 53 -0.62 -8.57 -0.16
C ALA A 53 -0.70 -9.49 1.07
N THR A 54 -1.76 -10.30 1.23
CA THR A 54 -1.94 -11.09 2.46
C THR A 54 -0.79 -12.08 2.67
N ASN A 55 -0.41 -12.80 1.61
CA ASN A 55 0.59 -13.87 1.63
C ASN A 55 2.01 -13.42 1.23
N THR A 56 2.25 -12.13 0.98
CA THR A 56 3.60 -11.64 0.63
C THR A 56 4.50 -11.56 1.86
N GLU A 57 5.80 -11.78 1.69
CA GLU A 57 6.81 -11.51 2.73
C GLU A 57 7.19 -10.03 2.81
N ARG A 58 6.74 -9.22 1.84
CA ARG A 58 7.05 -7.79 1.73
C ARG A 58 6.36 -6.99 2.84
N LYS A 59 7.11 -6.09 3.47
CA LYS A 59 6.63 -5.28 4.61
C LYS A 59 5.69 -4.13 4.24
N GLY A 60 5.53 -3.82 2.95
CA GLY A 60 4.65 -2.75 2.47
C GLY A 60 3.19 -2.89 2.93
N LYS A 61 2.73 -4.13 3.17
CA LYS A 61 1.38 -4.44 3.67
C LYS A 61 1.07 -3.90 5.08
N TYR A 62 2.09 -3.58 5.88
CA TYR A 62 1.93 -3.10 7.24
C TYR A 62 1.84 -1.57 7.35
N ILE A 63 1.87 -0.87 6.22
CA ILE A 63 1.62 0.56 6.18
C ILE A 63 0.16 0.78 6.58
N LYS A 64 -0.03 1.67 7.54
CA LYS A 64 -1.36 1.93 8.09
C LYS A 64 -2.03 3.02 7.29
N ASP A 65 -3.32 2.85 7.04
CA ASP A 65 -4.17 3.93 6.56
C ASP A 65 -4.32 4.98 7.66
N GLU A 66 -4.45 6.22 7.23
CA GLU A 66 -4.73 7.38 8.03
C GLU A 66 -5.79 8.23 7.31
N GLU A 67 -6.52 9.03 8.08
CA GLU A 67 -7.55 9.89 7.49
C GLU A 67 -6.94 10.87 6.48
N VAL A 68 -7.64 11.07 5.36
CA VAL A 68 -7.25 12.04 4.34
C VAL A 68 -7.23 13.44 4.96
N GLY A 69 -6.09 14.12 4.88
CA GLY A 69 -5.88 15.44 5.49
C GLY A 69 -5.35 15.41 6.92
N SER A 70 -5.26 14.23 7.56
CA SER A 70 -4.65 14.09 8.88
C SER A 70 -3.18 14.56 8.87
N PRO A 71 -2.73 15.31 9.88
CA PRO A 71 -1.33 15.68 10.03
C PRO A 71 -0.44 14.49 10.37
N LEU A 72 -0.96 13.25 10.45
CA LEU A 72 -0.19 12.02 10.57
C LEU A 72 0.00 11.30 9.24
N ASN A 73 -0.76 11.67 8.20
CA ASN A 73 -0.63 11.16 6.84
C ASN A 73 0.70 11.67 6.26
N ASN A 74 1.70 10.81 6.13
CA ASN A 74 3.06 11.20 5.74
C ASN A 74 3.48 10.61 4.38
N CYS A 75 2.62 9.82 3.76
CA CYS A 75 2.88 9.14 2.51
C CYS A 75 1.65 9.17 1.61
N VAL A 76 1.85 8.87 0.33
CA VAL A 76 0.77 8.79 -0.66
C VAL A 76 1.00 7.61 -1.59
N MET A 77 -0.08 6.88 -1.93
CA MET A 77 -0.03 5.85 -2.97
C MET A 77 0.01 6.52 -4.34
N ARG A 78 0.90 6.06 -5.22
CA ARG A 78 0.90 6.42 -6.64
C ARG A 78 0.90 5.17 -7.49
N LEU A 79 0.13 5.20 -8.57
CA LEU A 79 0.18 4.20 -9.62
C LEU A 79 1.27 4.60 -10.62
N LEU A 80 2.30 3.77 -10.75
CA LEU A 80 3.32 3.90 -11.79
C LEU A 80 3.10 2.82 -12.84
N VAL A 81 3.21 3.16 -14.12
CA VAL A 81 3.15 2.18 -15.21
C VAL A 81 4.51 2.11 -15.86
N THR A 82 5.16 0.95 -15.76
CA THR A 82 6.45 0.66 -16.37
C THR A 82 6.28 -0.56 -17.27
N GLU A 83 6.68 -0.52 -18.53
CA GLU A 83 6.56 -1.68 -19.44
C GLU A 83 5.13 -2.25 -19.50
N ASN A 84 4.12 -1.37 -19.57
CA ASN A 84 2.70 -1.73 -19.51
C ASN A 84 2.28 -2.52 -18.26
N TYR A 85 3.00 -2.33 -17.14
CA TYR A 85 2.75 -3.02 -15.90
C TYR A 85 2.50 -2.03 -14.74
N PRO A 86 1.32 -2.05 -14.10
CA PRO A 86 0.95 -1.12 -13.04
C PRO A 86 1.59 -1.51 -11.71
N ARG A 87 2.27 -0.59 -11.07
CA ARG A 87 2.91 -0.75 -9.76
C ARG A 87 2.33 0.27 -8.79
N LEU A 88 1.85 -0.20 -7.65
CA LEU A 88 1.42 0.67 -6.56
C LEU A 88 2.63 0.99 -5.71
N CYS A 89 3.01 2.25 -5.66
CA CYS A 89 4.21 2.72 -4.99
C CYS A 89 3.88 3.82 -4.00
N LEU A 90 4.43 3.70 -2.80
CA LEU A 90 4.32 4.69 -1.75
C LEU A 90 5.45 5.70 -1.84
N PHE A 91 5.07 6.98 -1.76
CA PHE A 91 5.98 8.11 -1.77
C PHE A 91 5.76 8.98 -0.55
N ALA A 92 6.82 9.60 -0.04
CA ALA A 92 6.74 10.57 1.03
C ALA A 92 5.96 11.82 0.56
N ASN A 93 4.91 12.24 1.27
CA ASN A 93 4.16 13.46 0.92
C ASN A 93 4.72 14.72 1.63
N ARG A 94 5.64 14.52 2.57
CA ARG A 94 6.42 15.50 3.32
C ARG A 94 7.72 14.85 3.80
N ASP A 95 8.59 15.61 4.45
CA ASP A 95 9.81 15.06 5.04
C ASP A 95 9.48 14.11 6.20
N ILE A 96 10.03 12.90 6.14
CA ILE A 96 9.91 11.86 7.17
C ILE A 96 11.26 11.73 7.85
N LYS A 97 11.31 12.01 9.16
CA LYS A 97 12.55 11.84 9.94
C LYS A 97 12.71 10.40 10.40
N ALA A 98 13.96 9.96 10.53
CA ALA A 98 14.31 8.71 11.18
C ALA A 98 13.67 8.65 12.59
N ALA A 99 13.33 7.45 13.05
CA ALA A 99 12.63 7.15 14.30
C ALA A 99 11.16 7.59 14.40
N TRP A 100 10.57 8.25 13.38
CA TRP A 100 9.12 8.45 13.35
C TRP A 100 8.40 7.10 13.43
N ARG A 101 7.45 7.00 14.37
CA ARG A 101 6.98 5.70 14.85
C ARG A 101 6.27 4.90 13.76
N ARG A 102 5.63 5.53 12.75
CA ARG A 102 4.91 4.83 11.66
C ARG A 102 4.85 5.65 10.36
N VAL A 103 5.05 4.97 9.23
CA VAL A 103 4.64 5.42 7.90
C VAL A 103 3.14 5.19 7.77
N LYS A 104 2.40 6.21 7.35
CA LYS A 104 0.95 6.21 7.24
C LYS A 104 0.49 6.87 5.94
N ILE A 105 -0.43 6.19 5.25
CA ILE A 105 -0.95 6.54 3.92
C ILE A 105 -2.33 7.16 3.98
#